data_AF-A0AA92CFP6-F1
#
_entry.id   AF-A0AA92CFP6-F1
#
_cell.length_a   1.000
_cell.length_b   1.000
_cell.length_c   1.000
_cell.angle_alpha   90.00
_cell.angle_beta   90.00
_cell.angle_gamma   90.00
#
_symmetry.space_group_name_H-M   'P 1'
#
loop_
_entity.id
_entity.type
_entity.pdbx_description
1 polymer ?
#
loop_
_entity_poly.entity_id
_entity_poly.type
_entity_poly.pdbx_seq_one_letter_code
_entity_poly.pdbx_strand_id
1 'polypeptide(L)'
;MTVRDQSQGATPQEIPPAVTGVAHVIAAARYSLGGLQRLMGETAARLELVAGAGTGFLLLVLGASALQLAAFAILFALVLAVEALNTAIEVLTDRISPEWSVQAKHAKDLGSLAVALLIFSNVLCVGGILLSLFG
;
A
#
# COMPACT_ATOMS: atom_id res chain seq x y z
N MET A 1 52.83 11.74 -21.48
CA MET A 1 51.57 11.02 -21.13
C MET A 1 50.87 11.84 -20.05
N THR A 2 49.96 12.72 -20.43
CA THR A 2 49.23 13.60 -19.50
C THR A 2 48.01 12.84 -18.99
N VAL A 3 48.01 12.54 -17.69
CA VAL A 3 46.83 12.04 -16.97
C VAL A 3 45.77 13.14 -17.03
N ARG A 4 44.71 12.92 -17.79
CA ARG A 4 43.52 13.79 -17.75
C ARG A 4 42.81 13.52 -16.44
N ASP A 5 42.87 14.49 -15.55
CA ASP A 5 42.03 14.62 -14.37
C ASP A 5 40.55 14.70 -14.82
N GLN A 6 39.75 13.68 -14.47
CA GLN A 6 38.31 13.60 -14.77
C GLN A 6 37.44 14.09 -13.59
N SER A 7 37.96 14.96 -12.71
CA SER A 7 37.21 15.51 -11.58
C SER A 7 36.34 16.74 -11.92
N GLN A 8 35.76 16.82 -13.13
CA GLN A 8 34.85 17.92 -13.49
C GLN A 8 33.51 17.38 -14.00
N GLY A 9 32.42 17.65 -13.28
CA GLY A 9 31.09 17.70 -13.89
C GLY A 9 29.86 17.36 -13.04
N ALA A 10 29.97 16.87 -11.81
CA ALA A 10 28.77 16.68 -10.98
C ALA A 10 28.40 17.98 -10.26
N THR A 11 27.46 18.75 -10.83
CA THR A 11 26.79 19.82 -10.09
C THR A 11 26.20 19.23 -8.80
N PRO A 12 26.42 19.81 -7.61
CA PRO A 12 25.75 19.37 -6.39
C PRO A 12 24.24 19.30 -6.66
N GLN A 13 23.62 18.14 -6.43
CA GLN A 13 22.16 18.06 -6.47
C GLN A 13 21.64 18.95 -5.34
N GLU A 14 21.06 20.10 -5.71
CA GLU A 14 20.36 20.96 -4.77
C GLU A 14 19.21 20.18 -4.13
N ILE A 15 19.30 19.96 -2.82
CA ILE A 15 18.22 19.35 -2.04
C ILE A 15 17.02 20.29 -2.18
N PRO A 16 15.88 19.83 -2.73
CA PRO A 16 14.71 20.68 -2.89
C PRO A 16 14.34 21.32 -1.54
N PRO A 17 14.05 22.63 -1.51
CA PRO A 17 13.71 23.30 -0.27
C PRO A 17 12.53 22.59 0.41
N ALA A 18 12.62 22.40 1.73
CA ALA A 18 11.57 21.76 2.49
C ALA A 18 10.26 22.54 2.32
N VAL A 19 9.28 21.93 1.64
CA VAL A 19 7.96 22.52 1.48
C VAL A 19 7.29 22.51 2.86
N THR A 20 6.95 23.68 3.41
CA THR A 20 6.32 23.84 4.73
C THR A 20 4.87 24.32 4.64
N GLY A 21 4.09 24.13 5.69
CA GLY A 21 2.70 24.61 5.79
C GLY A 21 1.72 23.93 4.83
N VAL A 22 0.74 24.67 4.33
CA VAL A 22 -0.33 24.16 3.44
C VAL A 22 0.23 23.54 2.15
N ALA A 23 1.33 24.08 1.64
CA ALA A 23 2.01 23.55 0.47
C ALA A 23 2.56 22.12 0.70
N HIS A 24 2.95 21.78 1.94
CA HIS A 24 3.38 20.43 2.29
C HIS A 24 2.21 19.44 2.25
N VAL A 25 1.06 19.83 2.78
CA VAL A 25 -0.16 19.01 2.80
C VAL A 25 -0.66 18.74 1.39
N ILE A 26 -0.66 19.76 0.52
CA ILE A 26 -1.03 19.61 -0.90
C ILE A 26 -0.03 18.71 -1.64
N ALA A 27 1.27 18.85 -1.37
CA ALA A 27 2.29 17.98 -1.96
C ALA A 27 2.12 16.52 -1.50
N ALA A 28 1.88 16.28 -0.20
CA ALA A 28 1.61 14.96 0.35
C ALA A 28 0.35 14.33 -0.26
N ALA A 29 -0.74 15.10 -0.37
CA ALA A 29 -1.97 14.65 -1.03
C ALA A 29 -1.71 14.25 -2.50
N ARG A 30 -0.91 15.04 -3.24
CA ARG A 30 -0.53 14.71 -4.61
C ARG A 30 0.30 13.43 -4.69
N TYR A 31 1.24 13.21 -3.76
CA TYR A 31 2.00 11.95 -3.70
C TYR A 31 1.10 10.76 -3.37
N SER A 32 0.15 10.91 -2.44
CA SER A 32 -0.85 9.89 -2.15
C SER A 32 -1.75 9.57 -3.35
N LEU A 33 -2.16 10.57 -4.13
CA LEU A 33 -2.89 10.35 -5.38
C LEU A 33 -2.08 9.56 -6.41
N GLY A 34 -0.80 9.90 -6.59
CA GLY A 34 0.10 9.15 -7.47
C GLY A 34 0.28 7.70 -7.02
N GLY A 35 0.43 7.48 -5.71
CA GLY A 35 0.47 6.15 -5.12
C GLY A 35 -0.80 5.34 -5.37
N LEU A 36 -1.97 5.96 -5.17
CA LEU A 36 -3.26 5.33 -5.46
C LEU A 36 -3.40 4.96 -6.94
N GLN A 37 -3.03 5.86 -7.86
CA GLN A 37 -3.05 5.58 -9.30
C GLN A 37 -2.15 4.40 -9.67
N ARG A 38 -0.94 4.32 -9.10
CA ARG A 38 -0.04 3.19 -9.30
C ARG A 38 -0.63 1.90 -8.76
N LEU A 39 -1.22 1.95 -7.57
CA LEU A 39 -1.87 0.80 -6.93
C LEU A 39 -3.04 0.26 -7.75
N MET A 40 -3.81 1.14 -8.40
CA MET A 40 -4.90 0.73 -9.31
C MET A 40 -4.43 -0.01 -10.56
N GLY A 41 -3.14 0.04 -10.88
CA GLY A 41 -2.53 -0.83 -11.88
C GLY A 41 -2.50 -2.30 -11.47
N GLU A 42 -2.46 -2.60 -10.17
CA GLU A 42 -2.38 -3.97 -9.66
C GLU A 42 -3.75 -4.64 -9.64
N THR A 43 -3.81 -5.86 -10.18
CA THR A 43 -5.05 -6.65 -10.20
C THR A 43 -5.49 -7.04 -8.80
N ALA A 44 -4.55 -7.38 -7.91
CA ALA A 44 -4.81 -7.72 -6.53
C ALA A 44 -5.49 -6.54 -5.79
N ALA A 45 -4.89 -5.36 -5.83
CA ALA A 45 -5.47 -4.15 -5.24
C ALA A 45 -6.88 -3.80 -5.76
N ARG A 46 -7.16 -3.99 -7.06
CA ARG A 46 -8.51 -3.77 -7.60
C ARG A 46 -9.52 -4.77 -7.03
N LEU A 47 -9.14 -6.04 -6.92
CA LEU A 47 -10.00 -7.08 -6.32
C LEU A 47 -10.26 -6.80 -4.84
N GLU A 48 -9.23 -6.43 -4.08
CA GLU A 48 -9.35 -6.04 -2.68
C GLU A 48 -10.27 -4.84 -2.50
N LEU A 49 -10.15 -3.82 -3.36
CA LEU A 49 -11.04 -2.66 -3.32
C LEU A 49 -12.50 -3.03 -3.53
N VAL A 50 -12.78 -3.83 -4.57
CA VAL A 50 -14.15 -4.28 -4.86
C VAL A 50 -14.69 -5.13 -3.72
N ALA A 51 -13.88 -6.07 -3.19
CA ALA A 51 -14.26 -6.93 -2.08
C ALA A 51 -14.54 -6.14 -0.79
N GLY A 52 -13.66 -5.20 -0.44
CA GLY A 52 -13.83 -4.35 0.73
C GLY A 52 -15.00 -3.39 0.62
N ALA A 53 -15.19 -2.75 -0.55
CA ALA A 53 -16.35 -1.89 -0.78
C ALA A 53 -17.67 -2.67 -0.70
N GLY A 54 -17.72 -3.87 -1.32
CA GLY A 54 -18.88 -4.75 -1.25
C GLY A 54 -19.16 -5.23 0.17
N THR A 55 -18.12 -5.60 0.93
CA THR A 55 -18.26 -6.03 2.32
C THR A 55 -18.73 -4.90 3.23
N GLY A 56 -18.17 -3.69 3.06
CA GLY A 56 -18.61 -2.51 3.81
C GLY A 56 -20.08 -2.16 3.53
N PHE A 57 -20.48 -2.21 2.25
CA PHE A 57 -21.88 -2.03 1.86
C PHE A 57 -22.80 -3.09 2.48
N LEU A 58 -22.39 -4.35 2.47
CA LEU A 58 -23.14 -5.45 3.09
C LEU A 58 -23.31 -5.21 4.61
N LEU A 59 -22.23 -4.88 5.32
CA LEU A 59 -22.29 -4.58 6.77
C LEU A 59 -23.23 -3.40 7.07
N LEU A 60 -23.19 -2.35 6.25
CA LEU A 60 -24.12 -1.22 6.37
C LEU A 60 -25.58 -1.66 6.22
N VAL A 61 -25.89 -2.45 5.18
CA VAL A 61 -27.25 -2.95 4.91
C VAL A 61 -27.74 -3.89 6.02
N LEU A 62 -26.85 -4.68 6.60
CA LEU A 62 -27.17 -5.59 7.71
C LEU A 62 -27.30 -4.89 9.07
N GLY A 63 -27.14 -3.57 9.13
CA GLY A 63 -27.33 -2.79 10.35
C GLY A 63 -26.15 -2.87 11.33
N ALA A 64 -24.93 -3.11 10.83
CA ALA A 64 -23.73 -3.01 11.65
C ALA A 64 -23.63 -1.63 12.32
N SER A 65 -23.27 -1.62 13.60
CA SER A 65 -23.09 -0.38 14.37
C SER A 65 -21.93 0.46 13.82
N ALA A 66 -21.94 1.76 14.16
CA ALA A 66 -20.86 2.67 13.77
C ALA A 66 -19.46 2.18 14.21
N LEU A 67 -19.36 1.54 15.38
CA LEU A 67 -18.10 1.00 15.88
C LEU A 67 -17.63 -0.21 15.06
N GLN A 68 -18.55 -1.10 14.67
CA GLN A 68 -18.24 -2.26 13.82
C GLN A 68 -17.78 -1.82 12.43
N LEU A 69 -18.47 -0.84 11.85
CA LEU A 69 -18.10 -0.25 10.56
C LEU A 69 -16.73 0.44 10.64
N ALA A 70 -16.45 1.18 11.72
CA ALA A 70 -15.15 1.79 11.92
C ALA A 70 -14.03 0.75 12.06
N ALA A 71 -14.25 -0.33 12.82
CA ALA A 71 -13.29 -1.43 12.95
C ALA A 71 -12.97 -2.09 11.60
N PHE A 72 -14.00 -2.41 10.82
CA PHE A 72 -13.85 -2.93 9.46
C PHE A 72 -13.09 -1.94 8.56
N ALA A 73 -13.48 -0.67 8.56
CA ALA A 73 -12.86 0.35 7.72
C ALA A 73 -11.38 0.57 8.04
N ILE A 74 -10.99 0.54 9.32
CA ILE A 74 -9.59 0.63 9.75
C ILE A 74 -8.80 -0.58 9.25
N LEU A 75 -9.30 -1.81 9.46
CA LEU A 75 -8.63 -3.02 8.96
C LEU A 75 -8.53 -3.03 7.44
N PHE A 76 -9.56 -2.55 6.74
CA PHE A 76 -9.57 -2.49 5.29
C PHE A 76 -8.59 -1.43 4.76
N ALA A 77 -8.51 -0.27 5.40
CA ALA A 77 -7.49 0.72 5.09
C ALA A 77 -6.06 0.17 5.30
N LEU A 78 -5.87 -0.67 6.34
CA LEU A 78 -4.59 -1.36 6.54
C LEU A 78 -4.27 -2.36 5.42
N VAL A 79 -5.26 -3.10 4.90
CA VAL A 79 -5.06 -3.99 3.72
C VAL A 79 -4.50 -3.18 2.56
N LEU A 80 -5.15 -2.07 2.19
CA LEU A 80 -4.68 -1.22 1.07
C LEU A 80 -3.32 -0.59 1.33
N ALA A 81 -3.04 -0.21 2.59
CA ALA A 81 -1.75 0.35 2.96
C ALA A 81 -0.62 -0.68 2.81
N VAL A 82 -0.85 -1.93 3.25
CA VAL A 82 0.14 -3.00 3.14
C VAL A 82 0.27 -3.50 1.70
N GLU A 83 -0.80 -3.55 0.92
CA GLU A 83 -0.74 -3.85 -0.51
C GLU A 83 0.08 -2.79 -1.26
N ALA A 84 -0.08 -1.50 -0.94
CA ALA A 84 0.77 -0.44 -1.49
C ALA A 84 2.25 -0.61 -1.12
N LEU A 85 2.54 -1.03 0.12
CA LEU A 85 3.91 -1.37 0.54
C LEU A 85 4.44 -2.61 -0.18
N ASN A 86 3.61 -3.64 -0.39
CA ASN A 86 3.96 -4.84 -1.15
C ASN A 86 4.32 -4.48 -2.59
N THR A 87 3.49 -3.70 -3.27
CA THR A 87 3.79 -3.19 -4.63
C THR A 87 5.09 -2.38 -4.65
N ALA A 88 5.36 -1.57 -3.63
CA ALA A 88 6.62 -0.82 -3.54
C ALA A 88 7.84 -1.75 -3.37
N ILE A 89 7.71 -2.80 -2.56
CA ILE A 89 8.75 -3.84 -2.39
C ILE A 89 8.98 -4.58 -3.70
N GLU A 90 7.93 -4.94 -4.43
CA GLU A 90 8.03 -5.60 -5.73
C GLU A 90 8.77 -4.72 -6.74
N VAL A 91 8.35 -3.45 -6.88
CA VAL A 91 9.00 -2.47 -7.78
C VAL A 91 10.49 -2.29 -7.43
N LEU A 92 10.82 -2.20 -6.15
CA LEU A 92 12.21 -2.04 -5.72
C LEU A 92 13.02 -3.32 -5.96
N THR A 93 12.43 -4.47 -5.67
CA THR A 93 13.05 -5.78 -5.83
C THR A 93 13.33 -6.09 -7.30
N ASP A 94 12.37 -5.80 -8.19
CA ASP A 94 12.53 -5.97 -9.65
C ASP A 94 13.61 -5.05 -10.22
N ARG A 95 13.79 -3.86 -9.62
CA ARG A 95 14.84 -2.93 -10.01
C ARG A 95 16.23 -3.37 -9.54
N ILE A 96 16.34 -3.92 -8.32
CA ILE A 96 17.63 -4.31 -7.71
C ILE A 96 18.07 -5.70 -8.17
N SER A 97 17.13 -6.63 -8.37
CA SER A 97 17.37 -8.00 -8.80
C SER A 97 16.59 -8.31 -10.08
N PRO A 98 17.02 -7.77 -11.24
CA PRO A 98 16.35 -8.00 -12.52
C PRO A 98 16.46 -9.46 -13.01
N GLU A 99 17.49 -10.18 -12.57
CA GLU A 99 17.58 -11.63 -12.74
C GLU A 99 16.96 -12.37 -11.54
N TRP A 100 16.60 -13.63 -11.77
CA TRP A 100 16.00 -14.45 -10.73
C TRP A 100 16.93 -14.62 -9.53
N SER A 101 16.39 -14.41 -8.32
CA SER A 101 17.10 -14.54 -7.06
C SER A 101 16.18 -15.17 -6.01
N VAL A 102 16.74 -16.06 -5.20
CA VAL A 102 16.05 -16.64 -4.03
C VAL A 102 15.66 -15.54 -3.03
N GLN A 103 16.52 -14.54 -2.84
CA GLN A 103 16.26 -13.42 -1.93
C GLN A 103 15.13 -12.53 -2.46
N ALA A 104 15.13 -12.23 -3.76
CA ALA A 104 14.05 -11.49 -4.42
C ALA A 104 12.71 -12.23 -4.28
N LYS A 105 12.71 -13.55 -4.47
CA LYS A 105 11.53 -14.39 -4.24
C LYS A 105 11.05 -14.27 -2.79
N HIS A 106 11.93 -14.47 -1.80
CA HIS A 106 11.55 -14.39 -0.38
C HIS A 106 10.99 -13.01 0.01
N ALA A 107 11.53 -11.92 -0.52
CA ALA A 107 11.02 -10.57 -0.26
C ALA A 107 9.57 -10.43 -0.74
N LYS A 108 9.26 -10.90 -1.96
CA LYS A 108 7.91 -10.88 -2.53
C LYS A 108 6.95 -11.81 -1.79
N ASP A 109 7.39 -13.01 -1.45
CA ASP A 109 6.59 -13.99 -0.71
C ASP A 109 6.16 -13.44 0.66
N LEU A 110 7.09 -12.76 1.37
CA LEU A 110 6.79 -12.12 2.66
C LEU A 110 5.85 -10.92 2.53
N GLY A 111 6.01 -10.11 1.50
CA GLY A 111 5.09 -8.99 1.21
C GLY A 111 3.67 -9.49 0.93
N SER A 112 3.54 -10.50 0.08
CA SER A 112 2.25 -11.16 -0.21
C SER A 112 1.62 -11.80 1.04
N LEU A 113 2.44 -12.44 1.89
CA LEU A 113 1.97 -13.00 3.17
C LEU A 113 1.43 -11.92 4.11
N ALA A 114 2.07 -10.75 4.18
CA ALA A 114 1.60 -9.65 5.03
C ALA A 114 0.20 -9.16 4.61
N VAL A 115 -0.04 -9.02 3.30
CA VAL A 115 -1.35 -8.67 2.74
C VAL A 115 -2.37 -9.76 3.09
N ALA A 116 -2.04 -11.03 2.87
CA ALA A 116 -2.92 -12.16 3.17
C ALA A 116 -3.33 -12.22 4.67
N LEU A 117 -2.40 -11.94 5.59
CA LEU A 117 -2.69 -11.90 7.03
C LEU A 117 -3.65 -10.78 7.41
N LEU A 118 -3.57 -9.62 6.76
CA LEU A 118 -4.54 -8.54 6.97
C LEU A 118 -5.90 -8.85 6.36
N ILE A 119 -5.95 -9.47 5.17
CA ILE A 119 -7.21 -9.95 4.60
C ILE A 119 -7.86 -10.96 5.55
N PHE A 120 -7.10 -11.92 6.08
CA PHE A 120 -7.59 -12.89 7.05
C PHE A 120 -8.11 -12.21 8.33
N SER A 121 -7.37 -11.24 8.86
CA SER A 121 -7.81 -10.45 10.02
C SER A 121 -9.12 -9.71 9.74
N ASN A 122 -9.29 -9.18 8.53
CA ASN A 122 -10.50 -8.52 8.09
C ASN A 122 -11.68 -9.51 8.00
N VAL A 123 -11.45 -10.69 7.42
CA VAL A 123 -12.44 -11.78 7.37
C VAL A 123 -12.89 -12.20 8.77
N LEU A 124 -11.96 -12.36 9.73
CA LEU A 124 -12.29 -12.66 11.12
C LEU A 124 -13.13 -11.55 11.77
N CYS A 125 -12.77 -10.28 11.53
CA CYS A 125 -13.52 -9.13 12.04
C CYS A 125 -14.96 -9.13 11.50
N VAL A 126 -15.13 -9.29 10.19
CA VAL A 126 -16.44 -9.38 9.53
C VAL A 126 -17.22 -10.57 10.06
N GLY A 127 -16.60 -11.75 10.18
CA GLY A 127 -17.23 -12.94 10.75
C GLY A 127 -17.75 -12.71 12.17
N GLY A 128 -16.95 -12.06 13.03
CA GLY A 128 -17.37 -11.67 14.38
C GLY A 128 -18.54 -10.68 14.38
N ILE A 129 -18.53 -9.70 13.48
CA ILE A 129 -19.65 -8.76 13.32
C ILE A 129 -20.91 -9.51 12.89
N LEU A 130 -20.84 -10.35 11.86
CA LEU A 130 -21.98 -11.12 11.37
C LEU A 130 -22.55 -12.03 12.47
N LEU A 131 -21.71 -12.73 13.21
CA LEU A 131 -22.15 -13.55 14.36
C LEU A 131 -22.89 -12.70 15.40
N SER A 132 -22.42 -11.48 15.70
CA SER A 132 -23.10 -10.59 16.65
C SER A 132 -24.43 -10.00 16.16
N LEU A 133 -24.69 -10.04 14.85
CA LEU A 133 -25.95 -9.56 14.26
C LEU A 133 -27.02 -10.66 14.18
N PHE A 134 -26.61 -11.93 14.15
CA PHE A 134 -27.50 -13.08 13.94
C PHE A 134 -27.54 -14.09 15.09
N GLY A 135 -26.67 -13.95 16.10
CA GLY A 135 -26.64 -14.75 17.32
C GLY A 135 -27.24 -14.01 18.50
#